data_AF-A0A8H3QZN3-F1
#
_entry.id   AF-A0A8H3QZN3-F1
#
_cell.length_a   1.000
_cell.length_b   1.000
_cell.length_c   1.000
_cell.angle_alpha   90.00
_cell.angle_beta   90.00
_cell.angle_gamma   90.00
#
_symmetry.space_group_name_H-M   'P 1'
#
loop_
_entity.id
_entity.type
_entity.pdbx_description
1 polymer ?
#
loop_
_entity_poly.entity_id
_entity_poly.type
_entity_poly.pdbx_seq_one_letter_code
_entity_poly.pdbx_strand_id
1 'polypeptide(L)'
;MSGLLGSITGTIGRLFGNLLLSWGGPAPVPPELPEPSEPPVPEEEPEADSEGDSDYETALTCQNTETRWYSAIRRFLFWRKQGKNVEFYDGSTHWIGSENDFHDLSRDWFLIKANLKETLQEVHKRYNEEANAIFWKSGGQIDLRATGTYASASLRFFQDVARDPRKAENLTPEEDYWIRLAYMGGLVWAEPYEGIATEMDYNEFYPEILASFSAGWPIGPGEFRTITYISVSPINYNLKYGIYHAFIGGQPADQKYIRAFCYNPTGYYTHYDLKLAIDLGLHIELSSESPNALVFEQNKLMSGREIFYQWASFLTEIKHEGG
;
A
#
# COMPACT_ATOMS: atom_id res chain seq x y z
N MET A 1 -6.05 11.50 8.22
CA MET A 1 -5.26 10.54 9.02
C MET A 1 -5.54 9.05 8.73
N SER A 2 -6.53 8.69 7.90
CA SER A 2 -6.69 7.33 7.33
C SER A 2 -5.62 6.94 6.29
N GLY A 3 -4.74 7.88 5.93
CA GLY A 3 -3.75 7.75 4.87
C GLY A 3 -2.46 7.03 5.25
N LEU A 4 -2.04 6.99 6.52
CA LEU A 4 -0.79 6.30 6.87
C LEU A 4 -0.96 4.80 6.63
N LEU A 5 -1.84 4.13 7.39
CA LEU A 5 -2.10 2.69 7.25
C LEU A 5 -2.83 2.33 5.93
N GLY A 6 -3.73 3.19 5.44
CA GLY A 6 -4.43 2.99 4.17
C GLY A 6 -3.54 3.16 2.92
N SER A 7 -2.54 4.05 2.96
CA SER A 7 -1.53 4.17 1.89
C SER A 7 -0.51 3.04 1.96
N ILE A 8 -0.20 2.52 3.14
CA ILE A 8 0.79 1.43 3.29
C ILE A 8 0.25 0.11 2.71
N THR A 9 -1.02 -0.23 2.95
CA THR A 9 -1.62 -1.46 2.39
C THR A 9 -1.75 -1.40 0.85
N GLY A 10 -2.13 -0.23 0.31
CA GLY A 10 -2.16 0.00 -1.14
C GLY A 10 -0.78 0.09 -1.81
N THR A 11 0.26 0.50 -1.07
CA THR A 11 1.62 0.66 -1.62
C THR A 11 2.47 -0.60 -1.47
N ILE A 12 2.25 -1.42 -0.45
CA ILE A 12 2.86 -2.77 -0.36
C ILE A 12 2.35 -3.64 -1.52
N GLY A 13 1.07 -3.56 -1.88
CA GLY A 13 0.53 -4.21 -3.10
C GLY A 13 1.13 -3.66 -4.41
N ARG A 14 1.48 -2.37 -4.48
CA ARG A 14 2.15 -1.76 -5.65
C ARG A 14 3.66 -2.02 -5.73
N LEU A 15 4.31 -2.29 -4.60
CA LEU A 15 5.73 -2.68 -4.54
C LEU A 15 5.98 -4.07 -5.14
N PHE A 16 4.96 -4.92 -5.18
CA PHE A 16 4.97 -6.23 -5.84
C PHE A 16 4.32 -6.24 -7.24
N GLY A 17 3.87 -5.10 -7.77
CA GLY A 17 2.94 -5.09 -8.91
C GLY A 17 2.98 -3.91 -9.88
N ASN A 18 4.11 -3.22 -10.07
CA ASN A 18 4.21 -2.14 -11.07
C ASN A 18 5.18 -2.48 -12.20
N LEU A 19 4.69 -3.27 -13.17
CA LEU A 19 4.98 -3.03 -14.58
C LEU A 19 3.84 -2.14 -15.12
N LEU A 20 4.22 -0.95 -15.57
CA LEU A 20 3.41 0.01 -16.31
C LEU A 20 2.47 -0.68 -17.31
N LEU A 21 1.17 -0.40 -17.28
CA LEU A 21 0.34 -0.40 -18.49
C LEU A 21 -0.83 0.59 -18.40
N SER A 22 -1.17 1.08 -19.58
CA SER A 22 -1.92 2.27 -19.97
C SER A 22 -3.39 2.30 -19.58
N TRP A 23 -3.88 3.50 -19.23
CA TRP A 23 -5.31 3.83 -19.24
C TRP A 23 -5.66 4.52 -20.55
N GLY A 24 -6.54 3.91 -21.34
CA GLY A 24 -7.09 4.48 -22.57
C GLY A 24 -8.52 3.97 -22.80
N GLY A 25 -9.51 4.82 -22.50
CA GLY A 25 -10.93 4.60 -22.80
C GLY A 25 -11.80 5.69 -22.15
N PRO A 26 -12.71 6.37 -22.88
CA PRO A 26 -13.31 7.63 -22.45
C PRO A 26 -14.51 7.42 -21.52
N ALA A 27 -14.60 8.25 -20.47
CA ALA A 27 -15.82 8.41 -19.68
C ALA A 27 -16.76 9.46 -20.31
N PRO A 28 -18.09 9.36 -20.15
CA PRO A 28 -19.07 10.21 -20.82
C PRO A 28 -19.12 11.63 -20.21
N VAL A 29 -19.38 12.62 -21.07
CA VAL A 29 -19.49 14.05 -20.72
C VAL A 29 -20.84 14.35 -20.03
N PRO A 30 -20.87 15.01 -18.85
CA PRO A 30 -22.09 15.58 -18.28
C PRO A 30 -22.38 17.00 -18.82
N PRO A 31 -23.65 17.44 -18.84
CA PRO A 31 -24.08 18.69 -19.50
C PRO A 31 -23.70 19.96 -18.71
N GLU A 32 -23.46 21.03 -19.47
CA GLU A 32 -23.10 22.37 -19.01
C GLU A 32 -24.21 23.07 -18.20
N LEU A 33 -23.80 23.77 -17.14
CA LEU A 33 -24.63 24.74 -16.40
C LEU A 33 -23.95 26.13 -16.45
N PRO A 34 -24.74 27.22 -16.42
CA PRO A 34 -24.36 28.51 -16.97
C PRO A 34 -23.38 29.31 -16.11
N GLU A 35 -22.62 30.18 -16.78
CA GLU A 35 -21.58 31.05 -16.22
C GLU A 35 -22.10 31.97 -15.09
N PRO A 36 -21.36 32.08 -13.96
CA PRO A 36 -21.56 33.16 -13.02
C PRO A 36 -20.68 34.37 -13.37
N SER A 37 -21.27 35.53 -13.13
CA SER A 37 -20.87 36.89 -13.47
C SER A 37 -19.51 37.33 -12.89
N GLU A 38 -18.84 38.24 -13.59
CA GLU A 38 -17.55 38.85 -13.20
C GLU A 38 -17.57 39.45 -11.77
N PRO A 39 -16.53 39.18 -10.95
CA PRO A 39 -16.29 39.92 -9.71
C PRO A 39 -15.51 41.23 -9.98
N PRO A 40 -15.68 42.28 -9.16
CA PRO A 40 -15.05 43.57 -9.38
C PRO A 40 -13.56 43.55 -9.01
N VAL A 41 -12.82 44.45 -9.65
CA VAL A 41 -11.38 44.74 -9.53
C VAL A 41 -10.95 44.98 -8.07
N PRO A 42 -9.82 44.42 -7.60
CA PRO A 42 -9.28 44.72 -6.26
C PRO A 42 -8.47 46.03 -6.25
N GLU A 43 -8.64 46.82 -5.19
CA GLU A 43 -7.73 47.91 -4.81
C GLU A 43 -6.49 47.31 -4.11
N GLU A 44 -5.30 47.76 -4.55
CA GLU A 44 -3.99 47.45 -3.95
C GLU A 44 -3.76 48.25 -2.67
N GLU A 45 -3.11 47.66 -1.64
CA GLU A 45 -2.12 48.25 -0.71
C GLU A 45 -1.55 47.14 0.23
N PRO A 46 -0.41 47.33 0.94
CA PRO A 46 0.96 47.26 0.44
C PRO A 46 1.78 46.11 1.10
N GLU A 47 2.95 45.86 0.54
CA GLU A 47 3.90 44.81 0.96
C GLU A 47 4.40 44.99 2.41
N ALA A 48 4.49 43.88 3.14
CA ALA A 48 5.18 43.78 4.42
C ALA A 48 6.33 42.78 4.28
N ASP A 49 7.55 43.31 4.25
CA ASP A 49 8.79 42.54 4.39
C ASP A 49 8.77 41.77 5.73
N SER A 50 8.88 40.44 5.66
CA SER A 50 9.12 39.59 6.83
C SER A 50 10.28 38.65 6.51
N GLU A 51 11.49 39.09 6.85
CA GLU A 51 12.65 38.22 7.03
C GLU A 51 12.30 37.16 8.10
N GLY A 52 12.06 35.93 7.66
CA GLY A 52 11.90 34.76 8.52
C GLY A 52 13.01 33.78 8.21
N ASP A 53 14.07 33.78 9.01
CA ASP A 53 15.05 32.70 9.06
C ASP A 53 14.30 31.37 9.24
N SER A 54 14.35 30.51 8.23
CA SER A 54 13.59 29.26 8.24
C SER A 54 14.19 28.25 9.23
N ASP A 55 13.31 27.54 9.94
CA ASP A 55 13.61 26.55 11.00
C ASP A 55 14.36 25.28 10.53
N TYR A 56 15.02 25.29 9.36
CA TYR A 56 15.72 24.14 8.77
C TYR A 56 17.05 23.81 9.46
N GLU A 57 17.71 24.80 10.07
CA GLU A 57 19.02 24.64 10.72
C GLU A 57 18.94 23.81 12.02
N THR A 58 17.81 23.88 12.73
CA THR A 58 17.71 23.32 14.09
C THR A 58 17.56 21.78 14.12
N ALA A 59 17.29 21.14 12.98
CA ALA A 59 17.13 19.68 12.89
C ALA A 59 18.43 18.90 12.62
N LEU A 60 19.57 19.58 12.43
CA LEU A 60 20.82 18.97 11.95
C LEU A 60 21.57 18.10 12.97
N THR A 61 21.27 18.17 14.26
CA THR A 61 22.15 17.60 15.30
C THR A 61 21.90 16.14 15.68
N CYS A 62 20.91 15.46 15.09
CA CYS A 62 20.57 14.08 15.46
C CYS A 62 20.54 13.14 14.24
N GLN A 63 21.71 12.87 13.62
CA GLN A 63 21.82 11.82 12.60
C GLN A 63 22.87 10.78 12.99
N ASN A 64 22.39 9.55 13.15
CA ASN A 64 23.20 8.35 13.33
C ASN A 64 23.65 7.88 11.93
N THR A 65 24.95 7.95 11.64
CA THR A 65 25.52 7.98 10.28
C THR A 65 25.75 6.62 9.61
N GLU A 66 25.18 5.52 10.09
CA GLU A 66 25.58 4.16 9.65
C GLU A 66 24.68 3.48 8.59
N THR A 67 23.66 4.13 8.01
CA THR A 67 22.90 3.52 6.89
C THR A 67 23.12 4.24 5.56
N ARG A 68 23.74 3.52 4.63
CA ARG A 68 24.17 3.88 3.25
C ARG A 68 23.05 4.31 2.27
N TRP A 69 21.90 4.78 2.74
CA TRP A 69 20.78 5.26 1.92
C TRP A 69 20.60 6.78 1.95
N TYR A 70 21.37 7.49 2.77
CA TYR A 70 21.39 8.95 2.78
C TYR A 70 22.23 9.49 1.61
N SER A 71 21.63 9.53 0.42
CA SER A 71 22.18 10.25 -0.72
C SER A 71 21.29 11.44 -1.04
N ALA A 72 21.69 12.60 -0.53
CA ALA A 72 21.11 13.94 -0.70
C ALA A 72 19.67 14.10 -0.16
N ILE A 73 19.47 15.14 0.65
CA ILE A 73 18.14 15.62 1.04
C ILE A 73 17.39 15.97 -0.25
N ARG A 74 16.54 15.06 -0.75
CA ARG A 74 15.66 15.35 -1.86
C ARG A 74 14.69 16.44 -1.41
N ARG A 75 14.46 17.41 -2.29
CA ARG A 75 13.58 18.55 -2.00
C ARG A 75 12.11 18.14 -2.18
N PHE A 76 11.19 18.91 -1.60
CA PHE A 76 9.75 18.64 -1.64
C PHE A 76 9.07 19.42 -2.74
N LEU A 77 8.27 18.74 -3.56
CA LEU A 77 7.48 19.39 -4.58
C LEU A 77 6.02 18.99 -4.46
N PHE A 78 5.18 19.98 -4.20
CA PHE A 78 3.73 19.82 -4.07
C PHE A 78 3.10 20.00 -5.44
N TRP A 79 2.18 19.11 -5.80
CA TRP A 79 1.64 19.11 -7.17
C TRP A 79 0.16 18.78 -7.26
N ARG A 80 -0.47 19.25 -8.34
CA ARG A 80 -1.83 18.90 -8.73
C ARG A 80 -1.94 18.80 -10.26
N LYS A 81 -2.66 17.78 -10.76
CA LYS A 81 -3.00 17.70 -12.18
C LYS A 81 -4.21 18.57 -12.49
N GLN A 82 -4.10 19.42 -13.51
CA GLN A 82 -5.19 20.21 -14.09
C GLN A 82 -5.28 19.93 -15.59
N GLY A 83 -6.14 18.97 -15.97
CA GLY A 83 -6.26 18.53 -17.36
C GLY A 83 -4.94 17.93 -17.87
N LYS A 84 -4.33 18.58 -18.87
CA LYS A 84 -3.03 18.18 -19.46
C LYS A 84 -1.83 18.81 -18.76
N ASN A 85 -2.06 19.80 -17.90
CA ASN A 85 -1.01 20.53 -17.20
C ASN A 85 -0.85 19.99 -15.77
N VAL A 86 0.31 20.24 -15.19
CA VAL A 86 0.62 19.93 -13.80
C VAL A 86 1.07 21.21 -13.12
N GLU A 87 0.37 21.58 -12.05
CA GLU A 87 0.79 22.68 -11.18
C GLU A 87 1.77 22.17 -10.15
N PHE A 88 2.78 22.98 -9.86
CA PHE A 88 3.86 22.69 -8.94
C PHE A 88 4.07 23.84 -7.96
N TYR A 89 4.51 23.49 -6.76
CA TYR A 89 4.89 24.42 -5.71
C TYR A 89 6.01 23.81 -4.87
N ASP A 90 7.10 24.54 -4.66
CA ASP A 90 8.28 24.07 -3.92
C ASP A 90 8.36 24.62 -2.48
N GLY A 91 7.33 25.34 -2.03
CA GLY A 91 7.34 26.07 -0.76
C GLY A 91 7.60 27.58 -0.92
N SER A 92 8.00 28.02 -2.12
CA SER A 92 8.24 29.44 -2.42
C SER A 92 7.64 29.83 -3.77
N THR A 93 7.99 29.10 -4.82
CA THR A 93 7.61 29.38 -6.21
C THR A 93 6.46 28.48 -6.64
N HIS A 94 5.47 29.08 -7.31
CA HIS A 94 4.40 28.36 -8.00
C HIS A 94 4.65 28.40 -9.51
N TRP A 95 4.49 27.27 -10.21
CA TRP A 95 4.53 27.24 -11.67
C TRP A 95 3.70 26.11 -12.27
N ILE A 96 3.45 26.20 -13.58
CA ILE A 96 2.73 25.19 -14.36
C ILE A 96 3.73 24.52 -15.29
N GLY A 97 3.77 23.18 -15.26
CA GLY A 97 4.54 22.37 -16.18
C GLY A 97 3.69 21.32 -16.89
N SER A 98 4.39 20.48 -17.66
CA SER A 98 3.86 19.37 -18.42
C SER A 98 4.00 18.04 -17.67
N GLU A 99 3.41 16.98 -18.23
CA GLU A 99 3.58 15.61 -17.73
C GLU A 99 5.03 15.10 -17.88
N ASN A 100 5.77 15.59 -18.88
CA ASN A 100 7.20 15.29 -19.01
C ASN A 100 8.01 15.94 -17.89
N ASP A 101 7.70 17.19 -17.55
CA ASP A 101 8.36 17.89 -16.43
C ASP A 101 8.13 17.14 -15.11
N PHE A 102 6.93 16.59 -14.91
CA PHE A 102 6.64 15.73 -13.75
C PHE A 102 7.58 14.52 -13.67
N HIS A 103 7.78 13.81 -14.80
CA HIS A 103 8.66 12.65 -14.86
C HIS A 103 10.12 13.01 -14.56
N ASP A 104 10.61 14.11 -15.11
CA ASP A 104 11.98 14.55 -14.87
C ASP A 104 12.19 14.99 -13.42
N LEU A 105 11.27 15.80 -12.87
CA LEU A 105 11.33 16.28 -11.49
C LEU A 105 11.21 15.15 -10.45
N SER A 106 10.48 14.07 -10.75
CA SER A 106 10.35 12.91 -9.86
C SER A 106 11.67 12.22 -9.49
N ARG A 107 12.74 12.49 -10.25
CA ARG A 107 14.07 11.92 -10.01
C ARG A 107 14.77 12.60 -8.83
N ASP A 108 14.56 13.89 -8.65
CA ASP A 108 15.29 14.72 -7.68
C ASP A 108 14.40 15.20 -6.52
N TRP A 109 13.07 15.19 -6.71
CA TRP A 109 12.09 15.70 -5.76
C TRP A 109 11.21 14.59 -5.19
N PHE A 110 10.80 14.75 -3.93
CA PHE A 110 9.66 14.03 -3.37
C PHE A 110 8.36 14.73 -3.78
N LEU A 111 7.58 14.05 -4.61
CA LEU A 111 6.34 14.59 -5.16
C LEU A 111 5.16 14.31 -4.22
N ILE A 112 4.62 15.38 -3.61
CA ILE A 112 3.49 15.31 -2.70
C ILE A 112 2.24 15.82 -3.40
N LYS A 113 1.26 14.92 -3.59
CA LYS A 113 0.04 15.25 -4.33
C LYS A 113 -0.93 16.03 -3.44
N ALA A 114 -1.57 17.04 -4.02
CA ALA A 114 -2.68 17.74 -3.41
C ALA A 114 -4.00 16.97 -3.47
N ASN A 115 -4.77 17.03 -2.38
CA ASN A 115 -6.15 16.62 -2.30
C ASN A 115 -7.03 17.54 -3.17
N LEU A 116 -8.23 17.05 -3.52
CA LEU A 116 -9.15 17.72 -4.45
C LEU A 116 -9.53 19.15 -4.03
N LYS A 117 -9.52 19.46 -2.73
CA LYS A 117 -10.01 20.73 -2.17
C LYS A 117 -8.94 21.63 -1.56
N GLU A 118 -7.67 21.23 -1.57
CA GLU A 118 -6.59 21.97 -0.89
C GLU A 118 -5.64 22.62 -1.90
N THR A 119 -5.39 23.91 -1.77
CA THR A 119 -4.35 24.64 -2.53
C THR A 119 -2.95 24.05 -2.28
N LEU A 120 -2.00 24.32 -3.18
CA LEU A 120 -0.64 23.81 -3.03
C LEU A 120 0.07 24.35 -1.76
N GLN A 121 -0.24 25.59 -1.36
CA GLN A 121 0.24 26.16 -0.10
C GLN A 121 -0.36 25.45 1.13
N GLU A 122 -1.66 25.12 1.10
CA GLU A 122 -2.30 24.34 2.16
C GLU A 122 -1.70 22.94 2.27
N VAL A 123 -1.36 22.31 1.15
CA VAL A 123 -0.68 20.99 1.13
C VAL A 123 0.69 21.08 1.76
N HIS A 124 1.47 22.10 1.40
CA HIS A 124 2.79 22.35 1.97
C HIS A 124 2.72 22.55 3.48
N LYS A 125 1.78 23.38 3.95
CA LYS A 125 1.54 23.61 5.36
C LYS A 125 1.14 22.31 6.08
N ARG A 126 0.10 21.64 5.58
CA ARG A 126 -0.42 20.38 6.14
C ARG A 126 0.67 19.32 6.23
N TYR A 127 1.44 19.12 5.16
CA TYR A 127 2.51 18.13 5.12
C TYR A 127 3.58 18.41 6.18
N ASN A 128 3.98 19.68 6.36
CA ASN A 128 4.96 20.04 7.38
C ASN A 128 4.43 19.88 8.81
N GLU A 129 3.15 20.21 9.04
CA GLU A 129 2.48 19.99 10.33
C GLU A 129 2.39 18.49 10.66
N GLU A 130 1.97 17.67 9.69
CA GLU A 130 1.91 16.21 9.81
C GLU A 130 3.30 15.60 10.04
N ALA A 131 4.31 16.05 9.29
CA ALA A 131 5.71 15.60 9.46
C ALA A 131 6.24 15.92 10.86
N ASN A 132 5.98 17.13 11.37
CA ASN A 132 6.35 17.49 12.74
C ASN A 132 5.62 16.63 13.78
N ALA A 133 4.30 16.47 13.65
CA ALA A 133 3.52 15.70 14.59
C ALA A 133 4.00 14.24 14.67
N ILE A 134 4.23 13.59 13.53
CA ILE A 134 4.73 12.21 13.46
C ILE A 134 6.14 12.11 14.01
N PHE A 135 7.03 13.05 13.69
CA PHE A 135 8.39 13.07 14.23
C PHE A 135 8.39 13.13 15.76
N TRP A 136 7.63 14.05 16.34
CA TRP A 136 7.57 14.19 17.80
C TRP A 136 6.89 12.99 18.49
N LYS A 137 5.75 12.53 17.98
CA LYS A 137 5.03 11.37 18.55
C LYS A 137 5.83 10.08 18.44
N SER A 138 6.62 9.91 17.37
CA SER A 138 7.50 8.76 17.22
C SER A 138 8.80 8.84 18.04
N GLY A 139 9.04 9.95 18.75
CA GLY A 139 10.30 10.19 19.45
C GLY A 139 11.49 10.33 18.50
N GLY A 140 11.24 10.83 17.28
CA GLY A 140 12.24 11.00 16.22
C GLY A 140 12.53 9.75 15.39
N GLN A 141 11.81 8.65 15.60
CA GLN A 141 12.01 7.40 14.84
C GLN A 141 11.46 7.47 13.41
N ILE A 142 10.48 8.34 13.16
CA ILE A 142 9.88 8.50 11.84
C ILE A 142 10.03 9.97 11.42
N ASP A 143 10.76 10.20 10.33
CA ASP A 143 10.87 11.51 9.71
C ASP A 143 10.35 11.45 8.26
N LEU A 144 9.18 12.05 8.02
CA LEU A 144 8.63 12.16 6.67
C LEU A 144 9.55 12.98 5.76
N ARG A 145 10.28 13.97 6.30
CA ARG A 145 11.17 14.83 5.51
C ARG A 145 12.43 14.10 5.02
N ALA A 146 12.80 13.02 5.68
CA ALA A 146 13.88 12.16 5.21
C ALA A 146 13.43 11.22 4.09
N THR A 147 12.13 10.91 4.01
CA THR A 147 11.61 9.77 3.22
C THR A 147 10.61 10.15 2.13
N GLY A 148 10.07 11.37 2.17
CA GLY A 148 9.13 11.88 1.18
C GLY A 148 7.69 11.50 1.50
N THR A 149 7.35 10.24 1.28
CA THR A 149 5.96 9.78 1.37
C THR A 149 5.71 8.95 2.63
N TYR A 150 4.45 8.92 3.06
CA TYR A 150 3.98 8.05 4.12
C TYR A 150 4.36 6.57 3.94
N ALA A 151 4.25 6.06 2.71
CA ALA A 151 4.61 4.69 2.40
C ALA A 151 6.12 4.46 2.54
N SER A 152 6.94 5.40 2.04
CA SER A 152 8.40 5.35 2.18
C SER A 152 8.82 5.42 3.64
N ALA A 153 8.21 6.32 4.42
CA ALA A 153 8.46 6.49 5.85
C ALA A 153 8.15 5.21 6.63
N SER A 154 6.99 4.60 6.36
CA SER A 154 6.60 3.35 6.98
C SER A 154 7.50 2.19 6.58
N LEU A 155 7.87 2.08 5.31
CA LEU A 155 8.79 1.03 4.85
C LEU A 155 10.16 1.19 5.50
N ARG A 156 10.64 2.43 5.64
CA ARG A 156 11.89 2.72 6.32
C ARG A 156 11.81 2.32 7.79
N PHE A 157 10.77 2.77 8.49
CA PHE A 157 10.55 2.42 9.89
C PHE A 157 10.44 0.91 10.08
N PHE A 158 9.72 0.21 9.19
CA PHE A 158 9.65 -1.25 9.16
C PHE A 158 11.05 -1.88 9.06
N GLN A 159 11.92 -1.40 8.17
CA GLN A 159 13.30 -1.91 8.04
C GLN A 159 14.15 -1.65 9.29
N ASP A 160 13.88 -0.56 10.02
CA ASP A 160 14.60 -0.20 11.24
C ASP A 160 14.19 -1.10 12.42
N VAL A 161 12.93 -1.57 12.49
CA VAL A 161 12.39 -2.36 13.61
C VAL A 161 12.22 -3.86 13.33
N ALA A 162 12.17 -4.28 12.06
CA ALA A 162 11.98 -5.68 11.71
C ALA A 162 13.19 -6.53 12.15
N ARG A 163 12.92 -7.66 12.80
CA ARG A 163 13.91 -8.72 12.94
C ARG A 163 14.05 -9.40 11.58
N ASP A 164 15.30 -9.47 11.11
CA ASP A 164 15.82 -10.14 9.90
C ASP A 164 14.83 -11.02 9.11
N PRO A 165 14.72 -10.93 7.77
CA PRO A 165 15.60 -10.20 6.86
C PRO A 165 15.26 -8.72 6.70
N ARG A 166 16.26 -7.84 6.90
CA ARG A 166 16.12 -6.38 6.63
C ARG A 166 15.88 -6.08 5.15
N LYS A 167 16.18 -7.03 4.28
CA LYS A 167 15.97 -6.96 2.84
C LYS A 167 15.56 -8.34 2.33
N ALA A 168 14.45 -8.40 1.61
CA ALA A 168 14.03 -9.62 0.92
C ALA A 168 15.09 -10.06 -0.12
N GLU A 169 15.26 -11.37 -0.26
CA GLU A 169 16.03 -11.94 -1.36
C GLU A 169 15.34 -11.65 -2.70
N ASN A 170 16.13 -11.59 -3.78
CA ASN A 170 15.56 -11.46 -5.12
C ASN A 170 14.85 -12.77 -5.48
N LEU A 171 13.59 -12.67 -5.91
CA LEU A 171 12.83 -13.80 -6.41
C LEU A 171 13.40 -14.30 -7.74
N THR A 172 13.33 -15.61 -7.97
CA THR A 172 13.53 -16.17 -9.31
C THR A 172 12.38 -15.76 -10.24
N PRO A 173 12.59 -15.69 -11.56
CA PRO A 173 11.52 -15.37 -12.51
C PRO A 173 10.32 -16.31 -12.40
N GLU A 174 10.54 -17.61 -12.19
CA GLU A 174 9.46 -18.57 -11.97
C GLU A 174 8.68 -18.32 -10.66
N GLU A 175 9.34 -18.05 -9.53
CA GLU A 175 8.64 -17.74 -8.27
C GLU A 175 7.83 -16.45 -8.39
N ASP A 176 8.42 -15.40 -8.96
CA ASP A 176 7.77 -14.12 -9.22
C ASP A 176 6.55 -14.28 -10.16
N TYR A 177 6.62 -15.18 -11.14
CA TYR A 177 5.48 -15.54 -11.98
C TYR A 177 4.34 -16.17 -11.16
N TRP A 178 4.63 -17.20 -10.34
CA TRP A 178 3.62 -17.88 -9.52
C TRP A 178 2.97 -16.96 -8.48
N ILE A 179 3.77 -16.14 -7.80
CA ILE A 179 3.29 -15.16 -6.81
C ILE A 179 2.36 -14.15 -7.48
N ARG A 180 2.71 -13.65 -8.66
CA ARG A 180 1.86 -12.70 -9.41
C ARG A 180 0.55 -13.33 -9.88
N LEU A 181 0.57 -14.59 -10.33
CA LEU A 181 -0.67 -15.27 -10.73
C LEU A 181 -1.58 -15.54 -9.55
N ALA A 182 -1.04 -15.86 -8.37
CA ALA A 182 -1.81 -16.08 -7.16
C ALA A 182 -2.32 -14.78 -6.49
N TYR A 183 -1.81 -13.61 -6.90
CA TYR A 183 -2.15 -12.34 -6.28
C TYR A 183 -3.60 -11.94 -6.59
N MET A 184 -4.43 -11.95 -5.56
CA MET A 184 -5.81 -11.49 -5.59
C MET A 184 -6.00 -10.34 -4.60
N GLY A 185 -6.87 -9.40 -4.96
CA GLY A 185 -7.24 -8.28 -4.08
C GLY A 185 -8.23 -8.68 -2.99
N GLY A 186 -8.75 -7.68 -2.27
CA GLY A 186 -9.81 -7.90 -1.28
C GLY A 186 -11.09 -8.44 -1.91
N LEU A 187 -11.84 -9.21 -1.14
CA LEU A 187 -13.16 -9.71 -1.54
C LEU A 187 -14.14 -8.53 -1.62
N VAL A 188 -14.65 -8.26 -2.82
CA VAL A 188 -15.65 -7.20 -3.07
C VAL A 188 -16.89 -7.84 -3.65
N TRP A 189 -18.03 -7.52 -3.08
CA TRP A 189 -19.31 -8.02 -3.53
C TRP A 189 -20.43 -7.03 -3.19
N ALA A 190 -21.42 -6.92 -4.08
CA ALA A 190 -22.58 -6.05 -3.86
C ALA A 190 -23.84 -6.63 -4.53
N GLU A 191 -25.00 -6.34 -3.95
CA GLU A 191 -26.32 -6.50 -4.57
C GLU A 191 -27.15 -5.23 -4.37
N PRO A 192 -28.16 -5.00 -5.22
CA PRO A 192 -29.15 -3.97 -4.96
C PRO A 192 -29.79 -4.18 -3.59
N TYR A 193 -29.84 -3.12 -2.80
CA TYR A 193 -30.46 -3.11 -1.48
C TYR A 193 -31.22 -1.79 -1.28
N GLU A 194 -32.44 -1.89 -0.74
CA GLU A 194 -33.25 -0.74 -0.34
C GLU A 194 -33.62 -0.88 1.15
N GLY A 195 -33.35 0.15 1.94
CA GLY A 195 -33.63 0.17 3.37
C GLY A 195 -32.53 0.80 4.20
N ILE A 196 -32.63 0.64 5.51
CA ILE A 196 -31.62 1.11 6.47
C ILE A 196 -30.51 0.07 6.54
N ALA A 197 -29.28 0.46 6.25
CA ALA A 197 -28.09 -0.38 6.39
C ALA A 197 -27.26 0.03 7.61
N THR A 198 -26.51 -0.92 8.15
CA THR A 198 -25.44 -0.66 9.15
C THR A 198 -24.12 -1.08 8.54
N GLU A 199 -23.14 -0.20 8.58
CA GLU A 199 -21.78 -0.46 8.13
C GLU A 199 -20.91 -0.88 9.32
N MET A 200 -20.05 -1.87 9.10
CA MET A 200 -19.04 -2.31 10.06
C MET A 200 -17.71 -2.42 9.30
N ASP A 201 -16.63 -1.96 9.94
CA ASP A 201 -15.28 -2.03 9.38
C ASP A 201 -14.31 -2.61 10.43
N TYR A 202 -13.30 -3.33 9.95
CA TYR A 202 -12.22 -3.85 10.78
C TYR A 202 -11.13 -2.80 10.90
N ASN A 203 -10.87 -2.36 12.14
CA ASN A 203 -9.76 -1.48 12.43
C ASN A 203 -8.44 -2.20 12.12
N GLU A 204 -7.58 -1.58 11.31
CA GLU A 204 -6.23 -2.06 10.99
C GLU A 204 -6.15 -3.52 10.49
N PHE A 205 -7.16 -3.97 9.73
CA PHE A 205 -7.28 -5.36 9.27
C PHE A 205 -5.98 -5.99 8.74
N TYR A 206 -5.31 -5.34 7.78
CA TYR A 206 -4.08 -5.87 7.19
C TYR A 206 -2.88 -5.83 8.14
N PRO A 207 -2.57 -4.73 8.86
CA PRO A 207 -1.56 -4.76 9.91
C PRO A 207 -1.76 -5.87 10.95
N GLU A 208 -3.00 -6.13 11.36
CA GLU A 208 -3.32 -7.21 12.31
C GLU A 208 -3.02 -8.59 11.72
N ILE A 209 -3.41 -8.85 10.47
CA ILE A 209 -3.08 -10.11 9.77
C ILE A 209 -1.57 -10.27 9.62
N LEU A 210 -0.86 -9.22 9.19
CA LEU A 210 0.60 -9.23 9.02
C LEU A 210 1.30 -9.56 10.34
N ALA A 211 0.89 -8.92 11.44
CA ALA A 211 1.49 -9.08 12.76
C ALA A 211 1.01 -10.33 13.53
N SER A 212 0.09 -11.11 12.96
CA SER A 212 -0.49 -12.26 13.64
C SER A 212 0.58 -13.33 13.94
N PHE A 213 0.52 -13.90 15.15
CA PHE A 213 1.38 -15.01 15.53
C PHE A 213 1.16 -16.27 14.67
N SER A 214 -0.09 -16.49 14.24
CA SER A 214 -0.46 -17.66 13.42
C SER A 214 -0.17 -17.48 11.94
N ALA A 215 0.16 -16.27 11.49
CA ALA A 215 0.62 -16.03 10.12
C ALA A 215 2.09 -16.45 10.00
N GLY A 216 2.41 -17.28 9.02
CA GLY A 216 3.78 -17.54 8.60
C GLY A 216 4.06 -16.78 7.30
N TRP A 217 5.24 -16.16 7.18
CA TRP A 217 5.65 -15.43 5.98
C TRP A 217 6.93 -16.03 5.40
N PRO A 218 7.01 -16.24 4.07
CA PRO A 218 8.24 -16.68 3.42
C PRO A 218 9.38 -15.68 3.62
N ILE A 219 10.52 -16.19 4.11
CA ILE A 219 11.77 -15.43 4.27
C ILE A 219 12.91 -15.97 3.40
N GLY A 220 12.60 -16.92 2.52
CA GLY A 220 13.55 -17.52 1.58
C GLY A 220 12.81 -18.22 0.44
N PRO A 221 13.56 -18.83 -0.50
CA PRO A 221 12.99 -19.43 -1.70
C PRO A 221 12.08 -20.61 -1.38
N GLY A 222 11.04 -20.75 -2.18
CA GLY A 222 10.15 -21.91 -2.17
C GLY A 222 10.70 -23.05 -3.02
N GLU A 223 10.04 -24.19 -2.93
CA GLU A 223 10.35 -25.38 -3.73
C GLU A 223 9.18 -25.73 -4.63
N PHE A 224 9.45 -25.82 -5.94
CA PHE A 224 8.49 -26.32 -6.90
C PHE A 224 8.31 -27.83 -6.74
N ARG A 225 7.05 -28.26 -6.62
CA ARG A 225 6.68 -29.65 -6.36
C ARG A 225 5.48 -30.05 -7.21
N THR A 226 5.33 -31.36 -7.34
CA THR A 226 4.17 -32.00 -7.94
C THR A 226 3.45 -32.78 -6.86
N ILE A 227 2.31 -32.25 -6.44
CA ILE A 227 1.44 -32.81 -5.42
C ILE A 227 0.38 -33.65 -6.12
N THR A 228 0.27 -34.91 -5.75
CA THR A 228 -0.70 -35.84 -6.34
C THR A 228 -2.00 -35.95 -5.55
N TYR A 229 -2.01 -35.48 -4.31
CA TYR A 229 -3.14 -35.59 -3.41
C TYR A 229 -3.16 -34.48 -2.36
N ILE A 230 -4.33 -33.85 -2.17
CA ILE A 230 -4.63 -32.97 -1.04
C ILE A 230 -5.74 -33.61 -0.23
N SER A 231 -5.58 -33.60 1.10
CA SER A 231 -6.64 -34.04 2.00
C SER A 231 -7.73 -32.98 2.05
N VAL A 232 -8.94 -33.35 1.66
CA VAL A 232 -10.14 -32.51 1.77
C VAL A 232 -10.86 -32.67 3.13
N SER A 233 -10.20 -33.28 4.12
CA SER A 233 -10.75 -33.39 5.47
C SER A 233 -10.57 -32.08 6.24
N PRO A 234 -11.64 -31.49 6.80
CA PRO A 234 -11.56 -30.25 7.61
C PRO A 234 -10.70 -30.38 8.89
N ILE A 235 -10.38 -31.61 9.29
CA ILE A 235 -9.67 -31.88 10.55
C ILE A 235 -8.16 -32.03 10.29
N ASN A 236 -7.74 -32.30 9.06
CA ASN A 236 -6.33 -32.44 8.69
C ASN A 236 -6.12 -32.22 7.19
N TYR A 237 -5.92 -30.95 6.81
CA TYR A 237 -5.77 -30.54 5.40
C TYR A 237 -4.48 -31.07 4.74
N ASN A 238 -3.48 -31.50 5.54
CA ASN A 238 -2.10 -31.81 5.09
C ASN A 238 -1.56 -30.83 4.02
N LEU A 239 -1.99 -29.56 4.10
CA LEU A 239 -1.70 -28.55 3.12
C LEU A 239 -0.54 -27.72 3.63
N LYS A 240 0.57 -27.73 2.89
CA LYS A 240 1.74 -26.93 3.24
C LYS A 240 1.52 -25.48 2.82
N TYR A 241 2.21 -24.58 3.52
CA TYR A 241 2.26 -23.17 3.13
C TYR A 241 2.80 -23.05 1.70
N GLY A 242 2.04 -22.42 0.81
CA GLY A 242 2.41 -22.37 -0.60
C GLY A 242 1.33 -21.83 -1.52
N ILE A 243 1.64 -21.90 -2.81
CA ILE A 243 0.78 -21.57 -3.94
C ILE A 243 0.57 -22.87 -4.74
N TYR A 244 -0.66 -23.10 -5.19
CA TYR A 244 -1.06 -24.31 -5.89
C TYR A 244 -1.78 -23.94 -7.17
N HIS A 245 -1.46 -24.64 -8.26
CA HIS A 245 -2.20 -24.56 -9.52
C HIS A 245 -3.35 -25.57 -9.46
N ALA A 246 -4.58 -25.06 -9.36
CA ALA A 246 -5.78 -25.86 -9.13
C ALA A 246 -6.99 -25.28 -9.86
N PHE A 247 -7.91 -26.16 -10.24
CA PHE A 247 -9.25 -25.80 -10.62
C PHE A 247 -10.17 -25.92 -9.39
N ILE A 248 -10.90 -24.84 -9.10
CA ILE A 248 -11.91 -24.81 -8.03
C ILE A 248 -13.27 -24.63 -8.68
N GLY A 249 -14.16 -25.60 -8.45
CA GLY A 249 -15.49 -25.63 -9.02
C GLY A 249 -16.56 -25.89 -7.98
N GLY A 250 -17.82 -25.79 -8.43
CA GLY A 250 -19.00 -25.98 -7.60
C GLY A 250 -19.54 -24.69 -7.00
N GLN A 251 -20.43 -24.84 -6.02
CA GLN A 251 -20.99 -23.76 -5.23
C GLN A 251 -20.86 -24.16 -3.76
N PRO A 252 -20.67 -23.20 -2.84
CA PRO A 252 -20.62 -23.52 -1.42
C PRO A 252 -21.85 -24.32 -0.97
N ALA A 253 -21.65 -25.30 -0.10
CA ALA A 253 -22.71 -26.21 0.32
C ALA A 253 -23.86 -25.47 1.05
N ASP A 254 -23.54 -24.36 1.72
CA ASP A 254 -24.53 -23.45 2.31
C ASP A 254 -24.59 -22.15 1.48
N GLN A 255 -25.80 -21.85 0.99
CA GLN A 255 -26.09 -20.69 0.15
C GLN A 255 -25.72 -19.36 0.81
N LYS A 256 -25.64 -19.30 2.15
CA LYS A 256 -25.19 -18.11 2.88
C LYS A 256 -23.74 -17.72 2.57
N TYR A 257 -22.92 -18.67 2.14
CA TYR A 257 -21.49 -18.46 1.89
C TYR A 257 -21.12 -18.42 0.40
N ILE A 258 -22.11 -18.38 -0.52
CA ILE A 258 -21.86 -18.22 -1.97
C ILE A 258 -20.89 -17.07 -2.26
N ARG A 259 -20.91 -16.05 -1.41
CA ARG A 259 -20.18 -14.78 -1.56
C ARG A 259 -18.82 -14.76 -0.86
N ALA A 260 -18.43 -15.84 -0.17
CA ALA A 260 -17.26 -15.86 0.71
C ALA A 260 -15.95 -16.24 -0.01
N PHE A 261 -16.01 -16.68 -1.27
CA PHE A 261 -14.84 -17.15 -2.02
C PHE A 261 -14.61 -16.32 -3.29
N CYS A 262 -13.37 -15.95 -3.54
CA CYS A 262 -12.97 -15.27 -4.77
C CYS A 262 -12.26 -16.27 -5.69
N TYR A 263 -12.86 -16.59 -6.84
CA TYR A 263 -12.24 -17.45 -7.84
C TYR A 263 -11.12 -16.70 -8.56
N ASN A 264 -9.92 -17.28 -8.56
CA ASN A 264 -8.80 -16.75 -9.32
C ASN A 264 -8.88 -17.28 -10.77
N PRO A 265 -9.07 -16.41 -11.78
CA PRO A 265 -9.19 -16.83 -13.18
C PRO A 265 -7.90 -17.47 -13.73
N THR A 266 -6.76 -17.24 -13.09
CA THR A 266 -5.48 -17.85 -13.49
C THR A 266 -5.32 -19.28 -13.00
N GLY A 267 -6.14 -19.73 -12.04
CA GLY A 267 -6.03 -21.05 -11.42
C GLY A 267 -4.95 -21.18 -10.33
N TYR A 268 -4.28 -20.09 -9.93
CA TYR A 268 -3.27 -20.12 -8.88
C TYR A 268 -3.85 -19.67 -7.54
N TYR A 269 -3.77 -20.52 -6.53
CA TYR A 269 -4.39 -20.30 -5.24
C TYR A 269 -3.38 -20.44 -4.12
N THR A 270 -3.45 -19.59 -3.10
CA THR A 270 -2.68 -19.81 -1.89
C THR A 270 -3.25 -20.97 -1.10
N HIS A 271 -2.45 -21.52 -0.19
CA HIS A 271 -2.93 -22.54 0.74
C HIS A 271 -4.11 -22.05 1.62
N TYR A 272 -4.21 -20.74 1.90
CA TYR A 272 -5.37 -20.17 2.61
C TYR A 272 -6.64 -20.23 1.76
N ASP A 273 -6.53 -19.93 0.47
CA ASP A 273 -7.65 -20.02 -0.47
C ASP A 273 -8.14 -21.47 -0.57
N LEU A 274 -7.23 -22.43 -0.72
CA LEU A 274 -7.60 -23.85 -0.77
C LEU A 274 -8.24 -24.32 0.53
N LYS A 275 -7.72 -23.89 1.70
CA LYS A 275 -8.34 -24.21 3.00
C LYS A 275 -9.77 -23.67 3.07
N LEU A 276 -9.97 -22.41 2.68
CA LEU A 276 -11.29 -21.80 2.64
C LEU A 276 -12.23 -22.54 1.67
N ALA A 277 -11.74 -22.92 0.49
CA ALA A 277 -12.51 -23.71 -0.46
C ALA A 277 -12.95 -25.07 0.11
N ILE A 278 -12.07 -25.77 0.84
CA ILE A 278 -12.41 -27.02 1.55
C ILE A 278 -13.47 -26.76 2.62
N ASP A 279 -13.30 -25.70 3.42
CA ASP A 279 -14.24 -25.34 4.51
C ASP A 279 -15.64 -25.00 3.97
N LEU A 280 -15.70 -24.44 2.75
CA LEU A 280 -16.94 -24.14 2.03
C LEU A 280 -17.53 -25.36 1.29
N GLY A 281 -16.84 -26.50 1.29
CA GLY A 281 -17.24 -27.72 0.58
C GLY A 281 -17.13 -27.61 -0.95
N LEU A 282 -16.24 -26.75 -1.45
CA LEU A 282 -15.99 -26.60 -2.88
C LEU A 282 -15.17 -27.79 -3.42
N HIS A 283 -15.36 -28.08 -4.71
CA HIS A 283 -14.60 -29.11 -5.39
C HIS A 283 -13.23 -28.54 -5.81
N ILE A 284 -12.15 -29.25 -5.47
CA ILE A 284 -10.78 -28.85 -5.80
C ILE A 284 -10.14 -29.97 -6.61
N GLU A 285 -9.62 -29.62 -7.77
CA GLU A 285 -8.84 -30.50 -8.64
C GLU A 285 -7.47 -29.85 -8.88
N LEU A 286 -6.39 -30.51 -8.46
CA LEU A 286 -5.04 -30.04 -8.75
C LEU A 286 -4.73 -30.17 -10.24
N SER A 287 -3.99 -29.20 -10.78
CA SER A 287 -3.48 -29.31 -12.15
C SER A 287 -2.64 -30.58 -12.31
N SER A 288 -2.82 -31.24 -13.46
CA SER A 288 -2.00 -32.39 -13.86
C SER A 288 -0.63 -31.98 -14.40
N GLU A 289 -0.42 -30.68 -14.65
CA GLU A 289 0.86 -30.12 -15.08
C GLU A 289 1.88 -30.09 -13.94
N SER A 290 3.16 -30.32 -14.26
CA SER A 290 4.25 -30.33 -13.31
C SER A 290 5.18 -29.14 -13.55
N PRO A 291 5.52 -28.32 -12.54
CA PRO A 291 5.05 -28.39 -11.15
C PRO A 291 3.61 -27.84 -10.99
N ASN A 292 2.87 -28.36 -10.00
CA ASN A 292 1.54 -27.83 -9.63
C ASN A 292 1.51 -27.16 -8.24
N ALA A 293 2.64 -27.08 -7.55
CA ALA A 293 2.77 -26.35 -6.29
C ALA A 293 4.12 -25.64 -6.17
N LEU A 294 4.11 -24.46 -5.54
CA LEU A 294 5.27 -23.77 -4.98
C LEU A 294 5.12 -23.78 -3.45
N VAL A 295 5.98 -24.53 -2.77
CA VAL A 295 5.84 -24.82 -1.33
C VAL A 295 6.97 -24.19 -0.53
N PHE A 296 6.63 -23.56 0.60
CA PHE A 296 7.60 -23.03 1.56
C PHE A 296 7.63 -23.92 2.80
N GLU A 297 8.79 -24.55 3.06
CA GLU A 297 8.97 -25.38 4.25
C GLU A 297 9.02 -24.53 5.53
N GLN A 298 8.73 -25.14 6.67
CA GLN A 298 8.59 -24.40 7.95
C GLN A 298 9.85 -23.62 8.35
N ASN A 299 11.04 -24.11 7.99
CA ASN A 299 12.31 -23.42 8.24
C ASN A 299 12.58 -22.23 7.30
N LYS A 300 11.71 -22.01 6.30
CA LYS A 300 11.68 -20.85 5.40
C LYS A 300 10.53 -19.91 5.72
N LEU A 301 9.82 -20.15 6.81
CA LEU A 301 8.74 -19.29 7.30
C LEU A 301 9.16 -18.63 8.62
N MET A 302 8.79 -17.36 8.78
CA MET A 302 8.90 -16.65 10.05
C MET A 302 7.52 -16.15 10.48
N SER A 303 7.27 -16.09 11.78
CA SER A 303 5.97 -15.64 12.29
C SER A 303 5.74 -14.17 11.96
N GLY A 304 4.50 -13.82 11.61
CA GLY A 304 4.06 -12.44 11.43
C GLY A 304 4.35 -11.57 12.65
N ARG A 305 4.23 -12.14 13.85
CA ARG A 305 4.59 -11.45 15.09
C ARG A 305 6.08 -11.07 15.15
N GLU A 306 6.96 -11.90 14.63
CA GLU A 306 8.41 -11.65 14.67
C GLU A 306 8.83 -10.59 13.65
N ILE A 307 8.17 -10.55 12.50
CA ILE A 307 8.49 -9.62 11.41
C ILE A 307 7.80 -8.26 11.60
N PHE A 308 6.48 -8.26 11.84
CA PHE A 308 5.64 -7.06 11.66
C PHE A 308 5.09 -6.46 12.96
N TYR A 309 5.14 -7.17 14.10
CA TYR A 309 4.45 -6.72 15.31
C TYR A 309 4.94 -5.37 15.83
N GLN A 310 6.25 -5.15 15.91
CA GLN A 310 6.80 -3.89 16.41
C GLN A 310 6.39 -2.72 15.51
N TRP A 311 6.51 -2.91 14.20
CA TRP A 311 6.08 -1.94 13.20
C TRP A 311 4.58 -1.62 13.30
N ALA A 312 3.72 -2.65 13.32
CA ALA A 312 2.28 -2.48 13.33
C ALA A 312 1.78 -1.85 14.63
N SER A 313 2.20 -2.38 15.79
CA SER A 313 1.77 -1.88 17.10
C SER A 313 2.15 -0.42 17.32
N PHE A 314 3.38 -0.04 16.95
CA PHE A 314 3.87 1.33 17.08
C PHE A 314 3.08 2.32 16.23
N LEU A 315 2.80 1.99 14.96
CA LEU A 315 2.01 2.87 14.10
C LEU A 315 0.54 2.97 14.55
N THR A 316 -0.03 1.87 15.06
CA THR A 316 -1.39 1.87 15.61
C THR A 316 -1.49 2.73 16.86
N GLU A 317 -0.49 2.71 17.73
CA GLU A 317 -0.43 3.59 18.92
C GLU A 317 -0.40 5.07 18.52
N ILE A 318 0.48 5.46 17.60
CA ILE A 318 0.52 6.83 17.06
C ILE A 318 -0.83 7.25 16.48
N LYS A 319 -1.49 6.37 15.71
CA LYS A 319 -2.82 6.63 15.15
C LYS A 319 -3.86 6.88 16.25
N HIS A 320 -3.88 6.07 17.31
CA HIS A 320 -4.82 6.22 18.42
C HIS A 320 -4.63 7.52 19.21
N GLU A 321 -3.40 8.03 19.27
CA GLU A 321 -3.09 9.34 19.84
C GLU A 321 -3.41 10.51 18.89
N GLY A 322 -4.03 10.25 17.73
CA GLY A 322 -4.39 11.24 16.72
C GLY A 322 -3.18 11.77 15.94
N GLY A 323 -2.15 10.94 15.77
CA GLY A 323 -0.98 11.21 14.94
C GLY A 323 -1.16 10.81 13.48
#